data_AF-A0A174T6H6-F1
#
_entry.id   AF-A0A174T6H6-F1
#
_cell.length_a   1.000
_cell.length_b   1.000
_cell.length_c   1.000
_cell.angle_alpha   90.00
_cell.angle_beta   90.00
_cell.angle_gamma   90.00
#
_symmetry.space_group_name_H-M   'P 1'
#
loop_
_entity.id
_entity.type
_entity.pdbx_description
1 polymer ?
#
loop_
_entity_poly.entity_id
_entity_poly.type
_entity_poly.pdbx_seq_one_letter_code
_entity_poly.pdbx_strand_id
1 'polypeptide(L)'
;MLNKQLINKLISSLDGDFPLGLTYGKMGVCIYFYQMERLVKTDQYRVIGDKVLDDVLTKISSVESLNVEDGLAGIALGLIFLVRKKYIEANLNELLVDVDDVIYKYLMFHENKSIIPVKDILGYIYYFNIRLEEISNEQDQSVFKDVIAYLVDCLFENVDENFFDDYDKFSVYYYQLPLLFFVFAGLLEKGIYTSRIFHILNEWKMRLITRIPLLHMNRLYLLWGMLTIKPFLKDTDFIQYVDQIKRSVDVKYLIEREINIKNIFVTNGYSLLFVLLKLIDKKYPLYSFVYDENQIVDKIKTSPAWKDLQDVPSFYRIHRGLLNGFLGVDLLLFSNEMLDK
;
A
#
# COMPACT_ATOMS: atom_id res chain seq x y z
N MET A 1 -6.20 17.55 19.11
CA MET A 1 -7.61 17.75 18.76
C MET A 1 -7.73 17.52 17.27
N LEU A 2 -8.35 16.41 16.89
CA LEU A 2 -8.63 16.07 15.51
C LEU A 2 -9.38 17.19 14.81
N ASN A 3 -9.13 17.36 13.52
CA ASN A 3 -9.85 18.32 12.72
C ASN A 3 -11.28 17.81 12.45
N LYS A 4 -12.15 17.80 13.47
CA LYS A 4 -13.56 17.39 13.39
C LYS A 4 -14.27 18.03 12.19
N GLN A 5 -13.85 19.24 11.82
CA GLN A 5 -14.32 19.91 10.61
C GLN A 5 -14.01 19.13 9.32
N LEU A 6 -12.80 18.57 9.16
CA LEU A 6 -12.44 17.75 8.00
C LEU A 6 -13.24 16.44 7.95
N ILE A 7 -13.45 15.80 9.10
CA ILE A 7 -14.27 14.58 9.19
C ILE A 7 -15.74 14.88 8.87
N ASN A 8 -16.31 15.96 9.40
CA ASN A 8 -17.69 16.36 9.07
C ASN A 8 -17.83 16.72 7.59
N LYS A 9 -16.83 17.42 7.02
CA LYS A 9 -16.75 17.72 5.58
C LYS A 9 -16.69 16.43 4.75
N LEU A 10 -15.93 15.42 5.21
CA LEU A 10 -15.86 14.12 4.56
C LEU A 10 -17.22 13.44 4.56
N ILE A 11 -17.84 13.28 5.74
CA ILE A 11 -19.13 12.61 5.91
C ILE A 11 -20.18 13.25 4.99
N SER A 12 -20.22 14.59 4.95
CA SER A 12 -21.14 15.34 4.09
C SER A 12 -20.92 15.12 2.60
N SER A 13 -19.70 14.72 2.20
CA SER A 13 -19.34 14.47 0.79
C SER A 13 -19.55 13.02 0.35
N LEU A 14 -19.84 12.09 1.26
CA LEU A 14 -19.95 10.66 0.94
C LEU A 14 -21.19 10.34 0.11
N ASP A 15 -22.28 11.08 0.28
CA ASP A 15 -23.51 10.85 -0.47
C ASP A 15 -23.44 11.42 -1.92
N GLY A 16 -22.36 12.13 -2.27
CA GLY A 16 -22.14 12.70 -3.61
C GLY A 16 -21.27 11.83 -4.53
N ASP A 17 -20.61 12.47 -5.50
CA ASP A 17 -19.64 11.84 -6.41
C ASP A 17 -18.32 11.54 -5.69
N PHE A 18 -18.30 10.37 -5.05
CA PHE A 18 -17.17 9.88 -4.26
C PHE A 18 -16.80 8.47 -4.73
N PRO A 19 -15.55 8.24 -5.20
CA PRO A 19 -15.11 6.95 -5.74
C PRO A 19 -15.29 5.80 -4.76
N LEU A 20 -15.45 4.57 -5.23
CA LEU A 20 -15.66 3.41 -4.35
C LEU A 20 -14.36 2.75 -3.86
N GLY A 21 -13.25 2.91 -4.58
CA GLY A 21 -12.00 2.19 -4.36
C GLY A 21 -11.28 2.42 -3.01
N LEU A 22 -10.11 1.79 -2.86
CA LEU A 22 -9.40 1.69 -1.58
C LEU A 22 -8.57 2.92 -1.24
N THR A 23 -7.72 3.38 -2.15
CA THR A 23 -6.70 4.40 -1.86
C THR A 23 -7.33 5.74 -1.50
N TYR A 24 -8.31 6.14 -2.31
CA TYR A 24 -8.96 7.45 -2.24
C TYR A 24 -10.49 7.41 -2.31
N GLY A 25 -11.07 6.22 -2.20
CA GLY A 25 -12.51 6.00 -2.27
C GLY A 25 -13.15 5.53 -0.95
N LYS A 26 -14.43 5.18 -1.04
CA LYS A 26 -15.28 4.80 0.10
C LYS A 26 -14.78 3.57 0.83
N MET A 27 -14.13 2.60 0.15
CA MET A 27 -13.57 1.46 0.86
C MET A 27 -12.48 1.89 1.85
N GLY A 28 -11.61 2.83 1.48
CA GLY A 28 -10.62 3.40 2.40
C GLY A 28 -11.26 4.15 3.56
N VAL A 29 -12.31 4.92 3.29
CA VAL A 29 -13.10 5.65 4.31
C VAL A 29 -13.78 4.67 5.29
N CYS A 30 -14.32 3.57 4.77
CA CYS A 30 -14.95 2.52 5.55
C CYS A 30 -13.95 1.89 6.53
N ILE A 31 -12.76 1.51 6.05
CA ILE A 31 -11.66 1.02 6.90
C ILE A 31 -11.31 2.04 7.99
N TYR A 32 -11.22 3.32 7.64
CA TYR A 32 -10.94 4.38 8.60
C TYR A 32 -11.97 4.39 9.74
N PHE A 33 -13.26 4.41 9.42
CA PHE A 33 -14.30 4.48 10.45
C PHE A 33 -14.35 3.24 11.33
N TYR A 34 -14.14 2.05 10.77
CA TYR A 34 -14.01 0.82 11.57
C TYR A 34 -12.79 0.86 12.50
N GLN A 35 -11.64 1.35 12.06
CA GLN A 35 -10.49 1.50 12.94
C GLN A 35 -10.73 2.53 14.03
N MET A 36 -11.36 3.66 13.69
CA MET A 36 -11.69 4.72 14.64
C MET A 36 -12.68 4.26 15.72
N GLU A 37 -13.66 3.41 15.36
CA GLU A 37 -14.55 2.77 16.32
C GLU A 37 -13.75 2.05 17.41
N ARG A 38 -12.77 1.20 17.04
CA ARG A 38 -11.95 0.48 18.02
C ARG A 38 -11.05 1.37 18.85
N LEU A 39 -10.45 2.38 18.23
CA LEU A 39 -9.51 3.29 18.90
C LEU A 39 -10.25 4.17 19.93
N VAL A 40 -11.41 4.72 19.56
CA VAL A 40 -12.15 5.68 20.39
C VAL A 40 -13.26 5.00 21.21
N LYS A 41 -13.59 3.75 20.92
CA LYS A 41 -14.65 2.95 21.56
C LYS A 41 -16.01 3.67 21.54
N THR A 42 -16.39 4.16 20.37
CA THR A 42 -17.64 4.91 20.17
C THR A 42 -18.41 4.35 18.97
N ASP A 43 -19.67 3.97 19.22
CA ASP A 43 -20.55 3.36 18.21
C ASP A 43 -20.88 4.28 17.04
N GLN A 44 -20.72 5.60 17.18
CA GLN A 44 -20.95 6.55 16.08
C GLN A 44 -20.08 6.24 14.86
N TYR A 45 -18.81 5.87 15.07
CA TYR A 45 -17.94 5.49 13.96
C TYR A 45 -18.33 4.14 13.36
N ARG A 46 -18.86 3.21 14.16
CA ARG A 46 -19.44 1.95 13.68
C ARG A 46 -20.56 2.22 12.69
N VAL A 47 -21.53 3.04 13.09
CA VAL A 47 -22.71 3.37 12.28
C VAL A 47 -22.31 4.00 10.94
N ILE A 48 -21.31 4.90 10.95
CA ILE A 48 -20.80 5.49 9.71
C ILE A 48 -20.09 4.42 8.86
N GLY A 49 -19.25 3.59 9.47
CA GLY A 49 -18.55 2.49 8.78
C GLY A 49 -19.51 1.52 8.11
N ASP A 50 -20.55 1.09 8.82
CA ASP A 50 -21.59 0.19 8.29
C ASP A 50 -22.32 0.87 7.10
N LYS A 51 -22.76 2.13 7.24
CA LYS A 51 -23.41 2.88 6.12
C LYS A 51 -22.53 2.96 4.88
N VAL A 52 -21.24 3.25 5.05
CA VAL A 52 -20.30 3.37 3.94
C VAL A 52 -20.03 2.01 3.30
N LEU A 53 -19.94 0.94 4.10
CA LEU A 53 -19.80 -0.42 3.61
C LEU A 53 -21.01 -0.84 2.76
N ASP A 54 -22.23 -0.60 3.24
CA ASP A 54 -23.47 -0.92 2.51
C ASP A 54 -23.50 -0.22 1.15
N ASP A 55 -23.08 1.05 1.10
CA ASP A 55 -23.02 1.81 -0.14
C ASP A 55 -21.95 1.29 -1.11
N VAL A 56 -20.79 0.83 -0.60
CA VAL A 56 -19.76 0.17 -1.41
C VAL A 56 -20.30 -1.13 -2.00
N LEU A 57 -20.91 -1.99 -1.17
CA LEU A 57 -21.43 -3.29 -1.61
C LEU A 57 -22.59 -3.14 -2.61
N THR A 58 -23.48 -2.18 -2.39
CA THR A 58 -24.63 -1.93 -3.29
C THR A 58 -24.20 -1.44 -4.67
N LYS A 59 -23.05 -0.74 -4.75
CA LYS A 59 -22.55 -0.13 -5.99
C LYS A 59 -21.32 -0.82 -6.56
N ILE A 60 -20.89 -1.94 -6.00
CA ILE A 60 -19.65 -2.62 -6.41
C ILE A 60 -19.67 -3.01 -7.91
N SER A 61 -20.83 -3.38 -8.43
CA SER A 61 -21.01 -3.75 -9.85
C SER A 61 -20.84 -2.59 -10.82
N SER A 62 -20.82 -1.33 -10.36
CA SER A 62 -20.57 -0.16 -11.20
C SER A 62 -19.09 0.25 -11.24
N VAL A 63 -18.19 -0.50 -10.60
CA VAL A 63 -16.76 -0.20 -10.59
C VAL A 63 -16.13 -0.73 -11.88
N GLU A 64 -15.65 0.17 -12.73
CA GLU A 64 -15.03 -0.18 -14.01
C GLU A 64 -13.57 -0.59 -13.87
N SER A 65 -12.83 0.06 -12.96
CA SER A 65 -11.42 -0.26 -12.72
C SER A 65 -11.28 -1.57 -11.97
N LEU A 66 -10.25 -2.35 -12.30
CA LEU A 66 -9.97 -3.63 -11.64
C LEU A 66 -8.78 -3.57 -10.69
N ASN A 67 -7.98 -2.49 -10.74
CA ASN A 67 -6.73 -2.37 -9.99
C ASN A 67 -6.95 -2.21 -8.46
N VAL A 68 -5.84 -2.12 -7.72
CA VAL A 68 -5.86 -1.97 -6.26
C VAL A 68 -6.18 -0.55 -5.79
N GLU A 69 -5.81 0.48 -6.54
CA GLU A 69 -5.93 1.86 -6.08
C GLU A 69 -7.40 2.32 -6.05
N ASP A 70 -8.11 2.10 -7.15
CA ASP A 70 -9.48 2.59 -7.36
C ASP A 70 -10.48 1.53 -7.83
N GLY A 71 -10.01 0.29 -8.05
CA GLY A 71 -10.79 -0.78 -8.63
C GLY A 71 -11.25 -1.88 -7.67
N LEU A 72 -11.81 -2.94 -8.28
CA LEU A 72 -12.36 -4.10 -7.59
C LEU A 72 -11.34 -4.84 -6.72
N ALA A 73 -10.08 -4.99 -7.16
CA ALA A 73 -9.05 -5.65 -6.34
C ALA A 73 -8.80 -4.90 -5.02
N GLY A 74 -8.83 -3.56 -5.06
CA GLY A 74 -8.70 -2.73 -3.87
C GLY A 74 -9.87 -2.88 -2.91
N ILE A 75 -11.09 -2.90 -3.45
CA ILE A 75 -12.31 -3.13 -2.65
C ILE A 75 -12.26 -4.51 -2.00
N ALA A 76 -11.92 -5.55 -2.76
CA ALA A 76 -11.78 -6.91 -2.24
C ALA A 76 -10.72 -7.02 -1.14
N LEU A 77 -9.54 -6.41 -1.31
CA LEU A 77 -8.53 -6.32 -0.24
C LEU A 77 -9.06 -5.62 1.01
N GLY A 78 -9.88 -4.58 0.84
CA GLY A 78 -10.55 -3.90 1.94
C GLY A 78 -11.53 -4.82 2.69
N LEU A 79 -12.34 -5.59 1.97
CA LEU A 79 -13.26 -6.58 2.56
C LEU A 79 -12.52 -7.68 3.30
N ILE A 80 -11.44 -8.23 2.71
CA ILE A 80 -10.56 -9.21 3.37
C ILE A 80 -10.01 -8.62 4.66
N PHE A 81 -9.52 -7.37 4.64
CA PHE A 81 -9.05 -6.70 5.83
C PHE A 81 -10.15 -6.61 6.90
N LEU A 82 -11.37 -6.22 6.53
CA LEU A 82 -12.48 -6.09 7.47
C LEU A 82 -12.85 -7.43 8.12
N VAL A 83 -12.92 -8.51 7.33
CA VAL A 83 -13.21 -9.87 7.83
C VAL A 83 -12.07 -10.38 8.71
N ARG A 84 -10.81 -10.33 8.25
CA ARG A 84 -9.63 -10.79 9.01
C ARG A 84 -9.48 -10.06 10.34
N LYS A 85 -9.83 -8.78 10.37
CA LYS A 85 -9.83 -7.99 11.61
C LYS A 85 -11.08 -8.18 12.45
N LYS A 86 -12.06 -8.98 12.03
CA LYS A 86 -13.34 -9.21 12.72
C LYS A 86 -14.16 -7.93 12.91
N TYR A 87 -14.11 -7.02 11.93
CA TYR A 87 -15.04 -5.89 11.87
C TYR A 87 -16.39 -6.33 11.31
N ILE A 88 -16.36 -7.28 10.38
CA ILE A 88 -17.55 -7.91 9.79
C ILE A 88 -17.36 -9.43 9.80
N GLU A 89 -18.47 -10.15 9.73
CA GLU A 89 -18.50 -11.61 9.61
C GLU A 89 -19.04 -11.97 8.22
N ALA A 90 -18.23 -12.63 7.41
CA ALA A 90 -18.60 -13.06 6.06
C ALA A 90 -17.70 -14.21 5.62
N ASN A 91 -18.22 -15.10 4.77
CA ASN A 91 -17.42 -16.08 4.05
C ASN A 91 -16.72 -15.38 2.87
N LEU A 92 -15.39 -15.25 2.93
CA LEU A 92 -14.62 -14.54 1.90
C LEU A 92 -14.70 -15.19 0.51
N ASN A 93 -14.87 -16.51 0.43
CA ASN A 93 -14.99 -17.19 -0.86
C ASN A 93 -16.36 -16.94 -1.49
N GLU A 94 -17.43 -16.84 -0.70
CA GLU A 94 -18.75 -16.44 -1.21
C GLU A 94 -18.80 -14.95 -1.55
N LEU A 95 -18.22 -14.10 -0.69
CA LEU A 95 -18.25 -12.65 -0.85
C LEU A 95 -17.49 -12.16 -2.09
N LEU A 96 -16.41 -12.86 -2.48
CA LEU A 96 -15.47 -12.38 -3.49
C LEU A 96 -15.50 -13.16 -4.80
N VAL A 97 -16.35 -14.19 -4.94
CA VAL A 97 -16.39 -15.03 -6.16
C VAL A 97 -16.61 -14.22 -7.43
N ASP A 98 -17.57 -13.28 -7.42
CA ASP A 98 -17.86 -12.45 -8.60
C ASP A 98 -16.69 -11.51 -8.93
N VAL A 99 -16.00 -11.00 -7.91
CA VAL A 99 -14.82 -10.15 -8.08
C VAL A 99 -13.65 -10.96 -8.65
N ASP A 100 -13.40 -12.14 -8.09
CA ASP A 100 -12.38 -13.08 -8.55
C ASP A 100 -12.60 -13.44 -10.02
N ASP A 101 -13.85 -13.77 -10.39
CA ASP A 101 -14.25 -14.13 -11.75
C ASP A 101 -14.05 -12.97 -12.74
N VAL A 102 -14.43 -11.75 -12.37
CA VAL A 102 -14.27 -10.57 -13.24
C VAL A 102 -12.80 -10.27 -13.49
N ILE A 103 -11.97 -10.26 -12.44
CA ILE A 103 -10.53 -10.02 -12.56
C ILE A 103 -9.86 -11.14 -13.35
N TYR A 104 -10.20 -12.41 -13.07
CA TYR A 104 -9.68 -13.56 -13.80
C TYR A 104 -10.01 -13.46 -15.29
N LYS A 105 -11.27 -13.17 -15.64
CA LYS A 105 -11.71 -13.05 -17.03
C LYS A 105 -10.96 -11.93 -17.75
N TYR A 106 -10.77 -10.81 -17.07
CA TYR A 106 -10.03 -9.69 -17.62
C TYR A 106 -8.58 -10.07 -17.95
N LEU A 107 -7.89 -10.73 -17.01
CA LEU A 107 -6.48 -11.10 -17.17
C LEU A 107 -6.26 -12.20 -18.21
N MET A 108 -7.16 -13.19 -18.28
CA MET A 108 -6.95 -14.39 -19.11
C MET A 108 -7.51 -14.29 -20.53
N PHE A 109 -8.56 -13.49 -20.76
CA PHE A 109 -9.29 -13.51 -22.04
C PHE A 109 -9.37 -12.18 -22.78
N HIS A 110 -8.87 -11.06 -22.24
CA HIS A 110 -8.87 -9.84 -23.04
C HIS A 110 -7.83 -9.89 -24.16
N GLU A 111 -8.34 -10.04 -25.39
CA GLU A 111 -7.59 -10.14 -26.65
C GLU A 111 -6.74 -8.90 -26.97
N ASN A 112 -7.12 -7.73 -26.43
CA ASN A 112 -6.29 -6.52 -26.48
C ASN A 112 -5.38 -6.48 -25.26
N LYS A 113 -4.17 -7.03 -25.41
CA LYS A 113 -3.03 -6.85 -24.50
C LYS A 113 -2.57 -5.39 -24.51
N SER A 114 -3.43 -4.45 -24.10
CA SER A 114 -2.95 -3.14 -23.66
C SER A 114 -1.91 -3.39 -22.58
N ILE A 115 -0.74 -2.76 -22.69
CA ILE A 115 0.33 -2.83 -21.69
C ILE A 115 -0.31 -2.56 -20.32
N ILE A 116 -0.40 -3.59 -19.49
CA ILE A 116 -0.91 -3.45 -18.12
C ILE A 116 0.20 -2.73 -17.36
N PRO A 117 -0.08 -1.59 -16.71
CA PRO A 117 0.94 -0.89 -15.93
C PRO A 117 1.58 -1.82 -14.90
N VAL A 118 2.91 -1.76 -14.75
CA VAL A 118 3.66 -2.62 -13.81
C VAL A 118 3.09 -2.56 -12.39
N LYS A 119 2.68 -1.38 -11.92
CA LYS A 119 2.01 -1.22 -10.61
C LYS A 119 0.74 -2.05 -10.48
N ASP A 120 -0.04 -2.16 -11.54
CA ASP A 120 -1.31 -2.88 -11.53
C ASP A 120 -1.02 -4.38 -11.55
N ILE A 121 -0.03 -4.83 -12.32
CA ILE A 121 0.46 -6.21 -12.27
C ILE A 121 0.91 -6.58 -10.85
N LEU A 122 1.73 -5.75 -10.20
CA LEU A 122 2.15 -5.95 -8.81
C LEU A 122 0.95 -5.99 -7.85
N GLY A 123 -0.05 -5.11 -8.07
CA GLY A 123 -1.29 -5.09 -7.32
C GLY A 123 -2.11 -6.37 -7.48
N TYR A 124 -2.24 -6.90 -8.69
CA TYR A 124 -2.93 -8.17 -8.95
C TYR A 124 -2.19 -9.35 -8.32
N ILE A 125 -0.87 -9.42 -8.45
CA ILE A 125 -0.08 -10.48 -7.79
C ILE A 125 -0.30 -10.41 -6.28
N TYR A 126 -0.26 -9.21 -5.69
CA TYR A 126 -0.52 -9.02 -4.28
C TYR A 126 -1.93 -9.49 -3.89
N TYR A 127 -2.95 -9.11 -4.67
CA TYR A 127 -4.34 -9.54 -4.46
C TYR A 127 -4.49 -11.06 -4.47
N PHE A 128 -4.08 -11.72 -5.55
CA PHE A 128 -4.19 -13.17 -5.70
C PHE A 128 -3.37 -13.92 -4.63
N ASN A 129 -2.20 -13.39 -4.25
CA ASN A 129 -1.37 -13.97 -3.19
C ASN A 129 -2.05 -13.92 -1.81
N ILE A 130 -2.83 -12.87 -1.52
CA ILE A 130 -3.63 -12.78 -0.30
C ILE A 130 -4.85 -13.69 -0.38
N ARG A 131 -5.56 -13.71 -1.52
CA ARG A 131 -6.72 -14.57 -1.74
C ARG A 131 -6.40 -16.06 -1.57
N LEU A 132 -5.23 -16.50 -2.02
CA LEU A 132 -4.75 -17.88 -1.86
C LEU A 132 -4.79 -18.39 -0.41
N GLU A 133 -4.63 -17.50 0.58
CA GLU A 133 -4.66 -17.86 2.00
C GLU A 133 -6.07 -18.22 2.50
N GLU A 134 -7.11 -17.84 1.76
CA GLU A 134 -8.52 -18.05 2.13
C GLU A 134 -9.17 -19.21 1.36
N ILE A 135 -8.55 -19.65 0.26
CA ILE A 135 -9.07 -20.72 -0.59
C ILE A 135 -8.71 -22.06 0.07
N SER A 136 -9.73 -22.85 0.38
CA SER A 136 -9.55 -24.18 0.99
C SER A 136 -9.47 -25.31 -0.02
N ASN A 137 -9.98 -25.11 -1.25
CA ASN A 137 -10.02 -26.12 -2.30
C ASN A 137 -8.71 -26.15 -3.10
N GLU A 138 -8.10 -27.33 -3.28
CA GLU A 138 -6.82 -27.48 -3.99
C GLU A 138 -6.88 -27.11 -5.48
N GLN A 139 -8.01 -27.38 -6.15
CA GLN A 139 -8.21 -27.04 -7.56
C GLN A 139 -8.27 -25.53 -7.75
N ASP A 140 -9.04 -24.82 -6.91
CA ASP A 140 -9.13 -23.37 -6.93
C ASP A 140 -7.78 -22.73 -6.58
N GLN A 141 -7.04 -23.29 -5.61
CA GLN A 141 -5.68 -22.86 -5.32
C GLN A 141 -4.74 -23.00 -6.54
N SER A 142 -4.90 -24.06 -7.35
CA SER A 142 -4.12 -24.22 -8.58
C SER A 142 -4.41 -23.11 -9.58
N VAL A 143 -5.69 -22.77 -9.79
CA VAL A 143 -6.09 -21.69 -10.72
C VAL A 143 -5.44 -20.37 -10.30
N PHE A 144 -5.48 -20.04 -9.00
CA PHE A 144 -4.88 -18.81 -8.49
C PHE A 144 -3.35 -18.80 -8.64
N LYS A 145 -2.68 -19.95 -8.44
CA LYS A 145 -1.24 -20.09 -8.69
C LYS A 145 -0.89 -19.90 -10.16
N ASP A 146 -1.72 -20.41 -11.07
CA ASP A 146 -1.53 -20.25 -12.52
C ASP A 146 -1.69 -18.79 -12.94
N VAL A 147 -2.68 -18.07 -12.37
CA VAL A 147 -2.85 -16.62 -12.57
C VAL A 147 -1.63 -15.84 -12.07
N ILE A 148 -1.09 -16.18 -10.89
CA ILE A 148 0.11 -15.54 -10.35
C ILE A 148 1.31 -15.82 -11.26
N ALA A 149 1.49 -17.05 -11.75
CA ALA A 149 2.59 -17.38 -12.66
C ALA A 149 2.50 -16.55 -13.95
N TYR A 150 1.31 -16.48 -14.56
CA TYR A 150 1.04 -15.62 -15.71
C TYR A 150 1.39 -14.15 -15.43
N LEU A 151 0.94 -13.60 -14.30
CA LEU A 151 1.22 -12.21 -13.92
C LEU A 151 2.72 -11.95 -13.69
N VAL A 152 3.47 -12.90 -13.14
CA VAL A 152 4.93 -12.76 -12.98
C VAL A 152 5.63 -12.74 -14.35
N ASP A 153 5.14 -13.51 -15.32
CA ASP A 153 5.67 -13.43 -16.69
C ASP A 153 5.28 -12.13 -17.38
N CYS A 154 4.03 -11.67 -17.24
CA CYS A 154 3.64 -10.35 -17.71
C CYS A 154 4.45 -9.23 -17.06
N LEU A 155 4.73 -9.32 -15.77
CA LEU A 155 5.58 -8.36 -15.07
C LEU A 155 6.95 -8.27 -15.73
N PHE A 156 7.56 -9.41 -16.02
CA PHE A 156 8.85 -9.47 -16.69
C PHE A 156 8.82 -8.86 -18.11
N GLU A 157 7.72 -9.08 -18.85
CA GLU A 157 7.54 -8.54 -20.21
C GLU A 157 7.26 -7.03 -20.25
N ASN A 158 6.62 -6.46 -19.21
CA ASN A 158 6.17 -5.07 -19.19
C ASN A 158 7.10 -4.12 -18.40
N VAL A 159 8.12 -4.64 -17.72
CA VAL A 159 9.16 -3.80 -17.09
C VAL A 159 10.07 -3.22 -18.16
N ASP A 160 10.11 -1.89 -18.23
CA ASP A 160 11.02 -1.13 -19.09
C ASP A 160 12.20 -0.55 -18.30
N GLU A 161 13.10 0.16 -18.98
CA GLU A 161 14.26 0.78 -18.32
C GLU A 161 13.85 1.87 -17.30
N ASN A 162 12.73 2.55 -17.52
CA ASN A 162 12.25 3.61 -16.62
C ASN A 162 11.80 3.07 -15.26
N PHE A 163 11.45 1.78 -15.17
CA PHE A 163 11.14 1.12 -13.91
C PHE A 163 12.28 1.19 -12.88
N PHE A 164 13.53 1.26 -13.34
CA PHE A 164 14.73 1.32 -12.50
C PHE A 164 15.25 2.75 -12.29
N ASP A 165 14.52 3.75 -12.79
CA ASP A 165 14.92 5.14 -12.67
C ASP A 165 14.64 5.71 -11.29
N ASP A 166 15.40 6.75 -10.99
CA ASP A 166 15.26 7.55 -9.79
C ASP A 166 14.54 8.85 -10.11
N TYR A 167 13.81 9.38 -9.13
CA TYR A 167 12.94 10.54 -9.30
C TYR A 167 13.41 11.69 -8.40
N ASP A 168 13.22 12.92 -8.89
CA ASP A 168 13.54 14.15 -8.15
C ASP A 168 12.59 14.42 -6.98
N LYS A 169 11.47 13.69 -6.92
CA LYS A 169 10.47 13.75 -5.85
C LYS A 169 10.06 12.35 -5.42
N PHE A 170 10.01 12.15 -4.11
CA PHE A 170 9.54 10.91 -3.52
C PHE A 170 8.03 10.72 -3.72
N SER A 171 7.66 9.55 -4.22
CA SER A 171 6.28 9.06 -4.26
C SER A 171 6.29 7.54 -4.44
N VAL A 172 5.47 6.83 -3.66
CA VAL A 172 5.30 5.38 -3.79
C VAL A 172 4.73 4.97 -5.16
N TYR A 173 4.05 5.90 -5.85
CA TYR A 173 3.48 5.64 -7.18
C TYR A 173 4.53 5.62 -8.29
N TYR A 174 5.64 6.36 -8.10
CA TYR A 174 6.71 6.45 -9.09
C TYR A 174 7.80 5.40 -8.83
N TYR A 175 8.15 5.20 -7.56
CA TYR A 175 9.24 4.28 -7.20
C TYR A 175 8.72 2.91 -6.77
N GLN A 176 8.47 2.02 -7.74
CA GLN A 176 7.79 0.73 -7.54
C GLN A 176 8.73 -0.44 -7.21
N LEU A 177 10.04 -0.26 -7.37
CA LEU A 177 11.03 -1.30 -7.10
C LEU A 177 10.92 -1.93 -5.70
N PRO A 178 10.67 -1.16 -4.62
CA PRO A 178 10.52 -1.76 -3.30
C PRO A 178 9.28 -2.65 -3.17
N LEU A 179 8.20 -2.31 -3.89
CA LEU A 179 6.98 -3.11 -3.94
C LEU A 179 7.21 -4.44 -4.69
N LEU A 180 8.00 -4.43 -5.76
CA LEU A 180 8.43 -5.65 -6.45
C LEU A 180 9.06 -6.65 -5.49
N PHE A 181 10.05 -6.21 -4.70
CA PHE A 181 10.72 -7.07 -3.73
C PHE A 181 9.76 -7.58 -2.65
N PHE A 182 8.85 -6.72 -2.18
CA PHE A 182 7.82 -7.12 -1.21
C PHE A 182 6.89 -8.21 -1.76
N VAL A 183 6.41 -8.04 -2.99
CA VAL A 183 5.52 -9.01 -3.64
C VAL A 183 6.25 -10.33 -3.90
N PHE A 184 7.47 -10.28 -4.44
CA PHE A 184 8.29 -11.47 -4.65
C PHE A 184 8.59 -12.22 -3.35
N ALA A 185 8.92 -11.50 -2.27
CA ALA A 185 9.11 -12.12 -0.96
C ALA A 185 7.86 -12.90 -0.51
N GLY A 186 6.67 -12.33 -0.69
CA GLY A 186 5.41 -12.99 -0.35
C GLY A 186 5.11 -14.24 -1.18
N LEU A 187 5.58 -14.31 -2.43
CA LEU A 187 5.48 -15.51 -3.27
C LEU A 187 6.51 -16.57 -2.87
N LEU A 188 7.76 -16.14 -2.61
CA LEU A 188 8.85 -17.02 -2.20
C LEU A 188 8.57 -17.69 -0.85
N GLU A 189 7.96 -16.97 0.10
CA GLU A 189 7.51 -17.50 1.38
C GLU A 189 6.55 -18.69 1.22
N LYS A 190 5.69 -18.63 0.20
CA LYS A 190 4.72 -19.69 -0.13
C LYS A 190 5.27 -20.74 -1.11
N GLY A 191 6.53 -20.63 -1.52
CA GLY A 191 7.15 -21.52 -2.51
C GLY A 191 6.58 -21.39 -3.92
N ILE A 192 5.93 -20.27 -4.25
CA ILE A 192 5.26 -20.05 -5.54
C ILE A 192 6.26 -19.48 -6.55
N TYR A 193 6.39 -20.15 -7.70
CA TYR A 193 7.16 -19.69 -8.86
C TYR A 193 8.61 -19.28 -8.54
N THR A 194 9.21 -19.94 -7.55
CA THR A 194 10.51 -19.60 -6.96
C THR A 194 11.64 -19.55 -7.99
N SER A 195 11.78 -20.59 -8.83
CA SER A 195 12.82 -20.67 -9.85
C SER A 195 12.74 -19.50 -10.85
N ARG A 196 11.52 -19.12 -11.25
CA ARG A 196 11.32 -18.00 -12.18
C ARG A 196 11.65 -16.66 -11.52
N ILE A 197 11.21 -16.44 -10.28
CA ILE A 197 11.54 -15.23 -9.51
C ILE A 197 13.06 -15.07 -9.40
N PHE A 198 13.79 -16.13 -9.04
CA PHE A 198 15.25 -16.07 -8.96
C PHE A 198 15.91 -15.82 -10.32
N HIS A 199 15.38 -16.38 -11.40
CA HIS A 199 15.85 -16.10 -12.74
C HIS A 199 15.69 -14.62 -13.11
N ILE A 200 14.52 -14.03 -12.85
CA ILE A 200 14.24 -12.61 -13.07
C ILE A 200 15.21 -11.73 -12.25
N LEU A 201 15.36 -12.02 -10.95
CA LEU A 201 16.28 -11.29 -10.08
C LEU A 201 17.73 -11.35 -10.57
N ASN A 202 18.17 -12.51 -11.07
CA ASN A 202 19.51 -12.68 -11.62
C ASN A 202 19.70 -11.91 -12.93
N GLU A 203 18.72 -11.96 -13.84
CA GLU A 203 18.76 -11.22 -15.10
C GLU A 203 18.78 -9.70 -14.87
N TRP A 204 18.03 -9.22 -13.89
CA TRP A 204 17.96 -7.81 -13.56
C TRP A 204 19.01 -7.37 -12.55
N LYS A 205 19.87 -8.27 -12.05
CA LYS A 205 20.82 -8.03 -10.96
C LYS A 205 21.58 -6.72 -11.15
N MET A 206 22.22 -6.52 -12.30
CA MET A 206 23.00 -5.30 -12.57
C MET A 206 22.17 -4.01 -12.49
N ARG A 207 20.88 -4.04 -12.82
CA ARG A 207 19.98 -2.89 -12.69
C ARG A 207 19.48 -2.71 -11.25
N LEU A 208 19.31 -3.81 -10.52
CA LEU A 208 18.79 -3.83 -9.15
C LEU A 208 19.80 -3.37 -8.09
N ILE A 209 21.09 -3.69 -8.25
CA ILE A 209 22.08 -3.55 -7.15
C ILE A 209 23.26 -2.62 -7.46
N THR A 210 23.14 -1.73 -8.45
CA THR A 210 24.24 -0.80 -8.82
C THR A 210 23.95 0.66 -8.47
N ARG A 211 22.69 1.05 -8.30
CA ARG A 211 22.28 2.46 -8.15
C ARG A 211 21.74 2.74 -6.76
N ILE A 212 22.45 3.51 -5.95
CA ILE A 212 21.88 4.08 -4.72
C ILE A 212 21.00 5.28 -5.11
N PRO A 213 19.69 5.31 -4.76
CA PRO A 213 18.83 6.44 -5.07
C PRO A 213 19.36 7.77 -4.53
N LEU A 214 19.06 8.88 -5.19
CA LEU A 214 19.42 10.24 -4.78
C LEU A 214 18.71 10.61 -3.48
N LEU A 215 17.38 10.44 -3.44
CA LEU A 215 16.56 10.78 -2.30
C LEU A 215 16.74 9.75 -1.18
N HIS A 216 16.99 10.24 0.03
CA HIS A 216 17.09 9.39 1.21
C HIS A 216 15.78 8.64 1.47
N MET A 217 14.63 9.19 1.05
CA MET A 217 13.34 8.56 1.23
C MET A 217 13.18 7.37 0.26
N ASN A 218 13.69 7.50 -0.98
CA ASN A 218 13.79 6.36 -1.91
C ASN A 218 14.74 5.29 -1.35
N ARG A 219 15.87 5.68 -0.76
CA ARG A 219 16.81 4.73 -0.12
C ARG A 219 16.16 3.96 1.04
N LEU A 220 15.43 4.66 1.93
CA LEU A 220 14.74 4.02 3.05
C LEU A 220 13.63 3.09 2.57
N TYR A 221 12.86 3.51 1.57
CA TYR A 221 11.81 2.67 1.00
C TYR A 221 12.39 1.44 0.30
N LEU A 222 13.48 1.60 -0.46
CA LEU A 222 14.24 0.49 -1.06
C LEU A 222 14.79 -0.46 0.00
N LEU A 223 15.38 0.06 1.08
CA LEU A 223 15.88 -0.76 2.18
C LEU A 223 14.77 -1.66 2.72
N TRP A 224 13.58 -1.12 2.99
CA TRP A 224 12.45 -1.90 3.46
C TRP A 224 12.07 -3.03 2.49
N GLY A 225 11.93 -2.73 1.19
CA GLY A 225 11.59 -3.74 0.18
C GLY A 225 12.68 -4.82 0.06
N MET A 226 13.95 -4.43 0.10
CA MET A 226 15.04 -5.41 0.05
C MET A 226 15.12 -6.28 1.31
N LEU A 227 14.82 -5.72 2.49
CA LEU A 227 14.79 -6.47 3.74
C LEU A 227 13.70 -7.55 3.74
N THR A 228 12.60 -7.35 3.02
CA THR A 228 11.54 -8.37 2.92
C THR A 228 12.00 -9.59 2.11
N ILE A 229 12.75 -9.38 1.03
CA ILE A 229 13.22 -10.48 0.17
C ILE A 229 14.56 -11.08 0.60
N LYS A 230 15.37 -10.34 1.37
CA LYS A 230 16.70 -10.75 1.84
C LYS A 230 16.77 -12.17 2.42
N PRO A 231 15.81 -12.68 3.22
CA PRO A 231 15.87 -14.05 3.75
C PRO A 231 15.92 -15.15 2.68
N PHE A 232 15.46 -14.87 1.46
CA PHE A 232 15.43 -15.82 0.36
C PHE A 232 16.66 -15.72 -0.55
N LEU A 233 17.45 -14.64 -0.43
CA LEU A 233 18.60 -14.39 -1.28
C LEU A 233 19.84 -15.10 -0.71
N LYS A 234 20.53 -15.87 -1.56
CA LYS A 234 21.83 -16.48 -1.24
C LYS A 234 23.01 -15.71 -1.84
N ASP A 235 22.72 -14.76 -2.72
CA ASP A 235 23.71 -13.99 -3.46
C ASP A 235 24.35 -12.92 -2.56
N THR A 236 25.67 -12.98 -2.42
CA THR A 236 26.43 -12.07 -1.56
C THR A 236 26.36 -10.62 -2.02
N ASP A 237 26.19 -10.36 -3.32
CA ASP A 237 26.20 -9.01 -3.86
C ASP A 237 24.92 -8.27 -3.47
N PHE A 238 23.78 -8.97 -3.49
CA PHE A 238 22.52 -8.43 -2.96
C PHE A 238 22.64 -8.12 -1.47
N ILE A 239 23.23 -9.02 -0.68
CA ILE A 239 23.38 -8.82 0.76
C ILE A 239 24.27 -7.61 1.06
N GLN A 240 25.41 -7.49 0.36
CA GLN A 240 26.30 -6.34 0.49
C GLN A 240 25.60 -5.04 0.09
N TYR A 241 24.81 -5.07 -0.97
CA TYR A 241 24.05 -3.92 -1.44
C TYR A 241 23.00 -3.45 -0.42
N VAL A 242 22.29 -4.37 0.27
CA VAL A 242 21.38 -4.02 1.38
C VAL A 242 22.13 -3.25 2.47
N ASP A 243 23.31 -3.72 2.86
CA ASP A 243 24.12 -3.06 3.89
C ASP A 243 24.64 -1.69 3.42
N GLN A 244 24.95 -1.53 2.13
CA GLN A 244 25.31 -0.23 1.55
C GLN A 244 24.13 0.75 1.56
N ILE A 245 22.92 0.31 1.20
CA ILE A 245 21.71 1.13 1.28
C ILE A 245 21.44 1.53 2.73
N LYS A 246 21.56 0.61 3.69
CA LYS A 246 21.40 0.94 5.12
C LYS A 246 22.34 2.06 5.57
N ARG A 247 23.60 2.02 5.14
CA ARG A 247 24.63 3.02 5.50
C ARG A 247 24.42 4.37 4.81
N SER A 248 23.70 4.41 3.67
CA SER A 248 23.48 5.63 2.90
C SER A 248 22.23 6.41 3.32
N VAL A 249 21.38 5.87 4.21
CA VAL A 249 20.21 6.58 4.74
C VAL A 249 20.60 7.43 5.94
N ASP A 250 20.53 8.75 5.77
CA ASP A 250 20.52 9.73 6.87
C ASP A 250 19.09 10.12 7.23
N VAL A 251 18.60 9.60 8.36
CA VAL A 251 17.24 9.86 8.86
C VAL A 251 17.09 11.28 9.42
N LYS A 252 18.16 11.87 9.96
CA LYS A 252 18.11 13.24 10.46
C LYS A 252 17.94 14.21 9.31
N TYR A 253 18.70 14.03 8.23
CA TYR A 253 18.56 14.81 6.99
C TYR A 253 17.15 14.68 6.40
N LEU A 254 16.58 13.46 6.39
CA LEU A 254 15.20 13.22 5.96
C LEU A 254 14.18 14.08 6.69
N ILE A 255 14.25 14.07 8.03
CA ILE A 255 13.29 14.77 8.88
C ILE A 255 13.44 16.30 8.76
N GLU A 256 14.69 16.77 8.71
CA GLU A 256 15.01 18.19 8.79
C GLU A 256 15.00 18.93 7.45
N ARG A 257 15.32 18.25 6.34
CA ARG A 257 15.67 18.91 5.07
C ARG A 257 14.99 18.36 3.83
N GLU A 258 14.88 17.04 3.68
CA GLU A 258 14.44 16.44 2.40
C GLU A 258 12.93 16.48 2.20
N ILE A 259 12.14 16.06 3.21
CA ILE A 259 10.69 15.95 3.07
C ILE A 259 10.05 17.36 3.10
N ASN A 260 9.27 17.67 2.07
CA ASN A 260 8.52 18.93 2.02
C ASN A 260 7.53 19.00 3.20
N ILE A 261 7.45 20.16 3.86
CA ILE A 261 6.59 20.36 5.03
C ILE A 261 5.10 20.06 4.78
N LYS A 262 4.61 20.13 3.53
CA LYS A 262 3.23 19.76 3.14
C LYS A 262 3.05 18.27 2.82
N ASN A 263 4.13 17.53 2.61
CA ASN A 263 4.08 16.10 2.34
C ASN A 263 3.96 15.33 3.66
N ILE A 264 2.73 15.21 4.15
CA ILE A 264 2.42 14.46 5.38
C ILE A 264 1.78 13.11 5.12
N PHE A 265 1.45 12.76 3.87
CA PHE A 265 0.66 11.57 3.53
C PHE A 265 1.50 10.29 3.43
N VAL A 266 0.84 9.13 3.47
CA VAL A 266 1.49 7.81 3.33
C VAL A 266 2.08 7.61 1.94
N THR A 267 1.61 8.33 0.94
CA THR A 267 2.10 8.17 -0.43
C THR A 267 3.40 8.92 -0.73
N ASN A 268 3.75 9.94 0.06
CA ASN A 268 4.81 10.87 -0.34
C ASN A 268 5.58 11.57 0.79
N GLY A 269 5.39 11.20 2.05
CA GLY A 269 5.82 12.09 3.14
C GLY A 269 6.01 11.47 4.51
N TYR A 270 5.90 12.34 5.53
CA TYR A 270 6.24 12.03 6.92
C TYR A 270 5.49 10.82 7.50
N SER A 271 4.23 10.58 7.11
CA SER A 271 3.51 9.38 7.58
C SER A 271 4.16 8.09 7.11
N LEU A 272 4.64 8.03 5.86
CA LEU A 272 5.35 6.84 5.39
C LEU A 272 6.71 6.69 6.05
N LEU A 273 7.44 7.80 6.24
CA LEU A 273 8.71 7.78 6.98
C LEU A 273 8.51 7.13 8.36
N PHE A 274 7.50 7.59 9.10
CA PHE A 274 7.17 7.06 10.41
C PHE A 274 6.84 5.55 10.35
N VAL A 275 5.99 5.14 9.42
CA VAL A 275 5.60 3.74 9.24
C VAL A 275 6.80 2.85 8.89
N LEU A 276 7.65 3.28 7.95
CA LEU A 276 8.82 2.50 7.53
C LEU A 276 9.83 2.33 8.67
N LEU A 277 10.12 3.40 9.42
CA LEU A 277 11.03 3.32 10.57
C LEU A 277 10.49 2.36 11.63
N LYS A 278 9.22 2.50 12.03
CA LYS A 278 8.57 1.58 12.98
C LYS A 278 8.54 0.13 12.50
N LEU A 279 8.27 -0.10 11.21
CA LEU A 279 8.28 -1.44 10.63
C LEU A 279 9.67 -2.06 10.65
N ILE A 280 10.70 -1.28 10.31
CA ILE A 280 12.09 -1.72 10.33
C ILE A 280 12.53 -2.03 11.76
N ASP A 281 12.25 -1.16 12.73
CA ASP A 281 12.59 -1.38 14.14
C ASP A 281 11.96 -2.67 14.67
N LYS A 282 10.69 -2.92 14.30
CA LYS A 282 9.94 -4.08 14.76
C LYS A 282 10.36 -5.40 14.09
N LYS A 283 10.54 -5.41 12.76
CA LYS A 283 10.78 -6.64 11.99
C LYS A 283 12.26 -6.91 11.70
N TYR A 284 13.08 -5.87 11.67
CA TYR A 284 14.49 -5.92 11.26
C TYR A 284 15.37 -5.10 12.21
N PRO A 285 15.42 -5.44 13.52
CA PRO A 285 16.09 -4.62 14.54
C PRO A 285 17.58 -4.39 14.29
N LEU A 286 18.26 -5.26 13.53
CA LEU A 286 19.66 -5.06 13.11
C LEU A 286 19.83 -3.94 12.07
N TYR A 287 18.74 -3.52 11.45
CA TYR A 287 18.67 -2.46 10.44
C TYR A 287 17.90 -1.24 10.95
N SER A 288 17.70 -1.11 12.27
CA SER A 288 17.06 0.07 12.87
C SER A 288 17.87 1.35 12.69
N PHE A 289 17.19 2.47 12.94
CA PHE A 289 17.80 3.80 12.95
C PHE A 289 17.58 4.48 14.29
N VAL A 290 18.47 5.40 14.64
CA VAL A 290 18.24 6.31 15.76
C VAL A 290 17.52 7.54 15.22
N TYR A 291 16.35 7.84 15.79
CA TYR A 291 15.54 9.00 15.43
C TYR A 291 14.65 9.41 16.61
N ASP A 292 14.17 10.65 16.58
CA ASP A 292 13.17 11.14 17.52
C ASP A 292 11.79 11.09 16.87
N GLU A 293 10.93 10.21 17.39
CA GLU A 293 9.55 10.06 16.94
C GLU A 293 8.75 11.35 17.07
N ASN A 294 8.97 12.11 18.15
CA ASN A 294 8.25 13.35 18.40
C ASN A 294 8.55 14.39 17.32
N GLN A 295 9.80 14.43 16.83
CA GLN A 295 10.17 15.33 15.74
C GLN A 295 9.35 15.06 14.47
N ILE A 296 9.10 13.79 14.13
CA ILE A 296 8.28 13.42 12.96
C ILE A 296 6.81 13.76 13.21
N VAL A 297 6.29 13.41 14.39
CA VAL A 297 4.91 13.70 14.79
C VAL A 297 4.64 15.20 14.79
N ASP A 298 5.57 16.01 15.27
CA ASP A 298 5.48 17.47 15.26
C ASP A 298 5.46 18.02 13.84
N LYS A 299 6.34 17.53 12.94
CA LYS A 299 6.30 17.91 11.51
C LYS A 299 4.94 17.64 10.88
N ILE A 300 4.31 16.51 11.22
CA ILE A 300 2.95 16.19 10.76
C ILE A 300 1.94 17.16 11.37
N LYS A 301 1.91 17.30 12.71
CA LYS A 301 0.91 18.11 13.42
C LYS A 301 0.95 19.61 13.06
N THR A 302 2.14 20.17 12.84
CA THR A 302 2.32 21.59 12.51
C THR A 302 2.32 21.87 11.01
N SER A 303 2.05 20.89 10.17
CA SER A 303 2.12 21.05 8.71
C SER A 303 1.09 22.06 8.19
N PRO A 304 1.45 22.95 7.24
CA PRO A 304 0.48 23.81 6.57
C PRO A 304 -0.49 23.03 5.67
N ALA A 305 -0.25 21.75 5.38
CA ALA A 305 -1.18 20.92 4.62
C ALA A 305 -2.56 20.79 5.31
N TRP A 306 -2.62 20.85 6.64
CA TRP A 306 -3.88 20.85 7.39
C TRP A 306 -4.76 22.05 7.05
N LYS A 307 -4.14 23.22 6.88
CA LYS A 307 -4.82 24.43 6.46
C LYS A 307 -5.29 24.32 5.01
N ASP A 308 -4.44 23.81 4.12
CA ASP A 308 -4.83 23.60 2.71
C ASP A 308 -6.00 22.60 2.57
N LEU A 309 -6.07 21.55 3.42
CA LEU A 309 -7.21 20.62 3.47
C LEU A 309 -8.53 21.32 3.84
N GLN A 310 -8.47 22.34 4.70
CA GLN A 310 -9.64 23.13 5.08
C GLN A 310 -10.02 24.11 3.96
N ASP A 311 -9.04 24.91 3.54
CA ASP A 311 -9.24 26.14 2.78
C ASP A 311 -9.25 25.94 1.26
N VAL A 312 -8.61 24.88 0.75
CA VAL A 312 -8.42 24.66 -0.71
C VAL A 312 -9.23 23.44 -1.18
N PRO A 313 -10.37 23.63 -1.88
CA PRO A 313 -11.25 22.53 -2.27
C PRO A 313 -10.58 21.47 -3.16
N SER A 314 -9.70 21.88 -4.09
CA SER A 314 -8.98 20.95 -4.96
C SER A 314 -7.99 20.08 -4.19
N PHE A 315 -7.26 20.67 -3.24
CA PHE A 315 -6.34 19.95 -2.35
C PHE A 315 -7.09 18.95 -1.48
N TYR A 316 -8.22 19.37 -0.89
CA TYR A 316 -9.10 18.47 -0.15
C TYR A 316 -9.59 17.29 -1.00
N ARG A 317 -10.06 17.54 -2.23
CA ARG A 317 -10.59 16.48 -3.11
C ARG A 317 -9.54 15.41 -3.41
N ILE A 318 -8.29 15.81 -3.58
CA ILE A 318 -7.16 14.89 -3.83
C ILE A 318 -6.80 14.13 -2.55
N HIS A 319 -6.76 14.81 -1.41
CA HIS A 319 -6.20 14.28 -0.16
C HIS A 319 -7.26 13.88 0.89
N ARG A 320 -8.47 13.50 0.47
CA ARG A 320 -9.55 13.01 1.37
C ARG A 320 -9.58 11.49 1.58
N GLY A 321 -8.64 10.76 0.95
CA GLY A 321 -8.54 9.31 0.99
C GLY A 321 -7.81 8.74 2.20
N LEU A 322 -7.75 7.40 2.24
CA LEU A 322 -7.02 6.64 3.26
C LEU A 322 -5.51 6.71 3.04
N LEU A 323 -5.04 6.31 1.87
CA LEU A 323 -3.59 6.19 1.60
C LEU A 323 -2.98 7.50 1.11
N ASN A 324 -3.66 8.17 0.18
CA ASN A 324 -3.18 9.41 -0.41
C ASN A 324 -3.59 10.68 0.36
N GLY A 325 -4.31 10.52 1.46
CA GLY A 325 -5.03 11.60 2.13
C GLY A 325 -4.90 11.60 3.64
N PHE A 326 -5.64 12.53 4.25
CA PHE A 326 -5.51 12.84 5.66
C PHE A 326 -5.99 11.71 6.58
N LEU A 327 -6.84 10.79 6.11
CA LEU A 327 -7.37 9.72 6.96
C LEU A 327 -6.28 8.74 7.42
N GLY A 328 -5.33 8.39 6.56
CA GLY A 328 -4.18 7.57 6.95
C GLY A 328 -3.25 8.29 7.92
N VAL A 329 -3.05 9.60 7.71
CA VAL A 329 -2.28 10.46 8.63
C VAL A 329 -2.95 10.51 10.00
N ASP A 330 -4.27 10.66 10.01
CA ASP A 330 -5.08 10.76 11.20
C ASP A 330 -5.07 9.47 12.05
N LEU A 331 -5.24 8.31 11.41
CA LEU A 331 -5.10 7.00 12.07
C LEU A 331 -3.71 6.81 12.68
N LEU A 332 -2.67 7.21 11.96
CA LEU A 332 -1.29 7.11 12.44
C LEU A 332 -1.11 7.92 13.73
N LEU A 333 -1.56 9.18 13.74
CA LEU A 333 -1.47 10.04 14.92
C LEU A 333 -2.24 9.46 16.11
N PHE A 334 -3.44 8.92 15.90
CA PHE A 334 -4.22 8.28 16.97
C PHE A 334 -3.55 7.03 17.52
N SER A 335 -3.05 6.17 16.63
CA SER A 335 -2.40 4.93 17.04
C SER A 335 -1.15 5.18 17.90
N ASN A 336 -0.43 6.29 17.63
CA ASN A 336 0.74 6.68 18.41
C ASN A 336 0.35 7.27 19.78
N GLU A 337 -0.66 8.16 19.82
CA GLU A 337 -1.14 8.76 21.07
C GLU A 337 -1.73 7.73 22.06
N MET A 338 -2.13 6.54 21.58
CA MET A 338 -2.58 5.43 22.42
C MET A 338 -1.47 4.44 22.82
N LEU A 339 -0.27 4.54 22.24
CA LEU A 339 0.92 3.79 22.71
C LEU A 339 1.62 4.53 23.86
N ASP A 340 1.40 5.84 23.99
CA ASP A 340 1.94 6.69 25.06
C ASP A 340 1.03 6.80 26.31
N LYS A 341 -0.06 6.02 26.35
CA LYS A 341 -0.99 5.91 27.49
C LYS A 341 -1.16 4.46 27.90
#